data_AF-F8B4V8-F1
#
_entry.id   AF-F8B4V8-F1
#
_cell.length_a   1.000
_cell.length_b   1.000
_cell.length_c   1.000
_cell.angle_alpha   90.00
_cell.angle_beta   90.00
_cell.angle_gamma   90.00
#
_symmetry.space_group_name_H-M   'P 1'
#
loop_
_entity.id
_entity.type
_entity.pdbx_description
1 polymer ?
#
loop_
_entity_poly.entity_id
_entity_poly.type
_entity_poly.pdbx_seq_one_letter_code
_entity_poly.pdbx_strand_id
1 'polypeptide(L)'
;MRCGTISQVTSRPAAAQRLSDLARLRRVRDRIDREYARPLDVEALARGAHMSAGHLSREFRRAYGESPYAYLMTRRIERAMALLRRGDLSVTEVCFAVGCSSLGTFSSRFTELVGVPPSVYRRQAAHVTAGMPSCVARQVTRPIRNREAPAREPHLA
;
A
#
# COMPACT_ATOMS: atom_id res chain seq x y z
N MET A 1 -20.49 0.38 59.31
CA MET A 1 -21.43 0.69 58.21
C MET A 1 -20.66 0.71 56.90
N ARG A 2 -21.17 -0.01 55.90
CA ARG A 2 -20.57 -0.24 54.58
C ARG A 2 -20.73 1.00 53.69
N CYS A 3 -19.76 1.30 52.82
CA CYS A 3 -20.03 1.52 51.40
C CYS A 3 -18.72 1.51 50.61
N GLY A 4 -18.43 0.39 49.95
CA GLY A 4 -17.50 0.33 48.84
C GLY A 4 -18.32 0.03 47.58
N THR A 5 -18.41 0.99 46.68
CA THR A 5 -19.14 0.83 45.41
C THR A 5 -18.13 0.73 44.27
N ILE A 6 -17.79 -0.52 43.97
CA ILE A 6 -17.52 -1.14 42.66
C ILE A 6 -17.31 -0.15 41.50
N SER A 7 -16.05 0.00 41.10
CA SER A 7 -15.67 0.35 39.74
C SER A 7 -15.39 -0.96 38.99
N GLN A 8 -16.03 -1.20 37.84
CA GLN A 8 -15.50 -1.89 36.64
C GLN A 8 -16.60 -2.46 35.71
N VAL A 9 -16.26 -2.52 34.41
CA VAL A 9 -16.76 -3.39 33.32
C VAL A 9 -17.76 -2.81 32.30
N THR A 10 -17.24 -2.06 31.32
CA THR A 10 -17.82 -1.94 29.95
C THR A 10 -16.78 -2.11 28.81
N SER A 11 -15.55 -2.53 29.12
CA SER A 11 -14.40 -2.47 28.20
C SER A 11 -14.24 -3.66 27.22
N ARG A 12 -14.81 -4.82 27.54
CA ARG A 12 -14.60 -6.09 26.81
C ARG A 12 -15.34 -6.19 25.45
N PRO A 13 -16.62 -5.77 25.29
CA PRO A 13 -17.28 -5.81 23.98
C PRO A 13 -16.73 -4.75 23.01
N ALA A 14 -16.33 -3.58 23.53
CA ALA A 14 -15.72 -2.52 22.71
C ALA A 14 -14.35 -2.93 22.14
N ALA A 15 -13.56 -3.69 22.90
CA ALA A 15 -12.27 -4.21 22.42
C ALA A 15 -12.45 -5.27 21.32
N ALA A 16 -13.39 -6.20 21.49
CA ALA A 16 -13.70 -7.21 20.47
C ALA A 16 -14.19 -6.58 19.16
N GLN A 17 -15.06 -5.56 19.26
CA GLN A 17 -15.54 -4.82 18.09
C GLN A 17 -14.38 -4.13 17.35
N ARG A 18 -13.51 -3.41 18.07
CA ARG A 18 -12.31 -2.77 17.48
C ARG A 18 -11.40 -3.76 16.75
N LEU A 19 -11.16 -4.94 17.34
CA LEU A 19 -10.36 -5.98 16.69
C LEU A 19 -11.01 -6.48 15.40
N SER A 20 -12.33 -6.65 15.42
CA SER A 20 -13.09 -7.07 14.22
C SER A 20 -13.03 -6.01 13.11
N ASP A 21 -13.08 -4.73 13.46
CA ASP A 21 -12.99 -3.62 12.51
C ASP A 21 -11.58 -3.52 11.91
N LEU A 22 -10.54 -3.66 12.72
CA LEU A 22 -9.15 -3.73 12.23
C LEU A 22 -8.93 -4.91 11.29
N ALA A 23 -9.53 -6.08 11.56
CA ALA A 23 -9.46 -7.22 10.67
C ALA A 23 -10.16 -6.95 9.31
N ARG A 24 -11.29 -6.24 9.32
CA ARG A 24 -11.97 -5.79 8.10
C ARG A 24 -11.12 -4.79 7.31
N LEU A 25 -10.56 -3.78 7.98
CA LEU A 25 -9.69 -2.78 7.36
C LEU A 25 -8.42 -3.40 6.77
N ARG A 26 -7.84 -4.41 7.43
CA ARG A 26 -6.71 -5.17 6.90
C ARG A 26 -7.07 -5.88 5.60
N ARG A 27 -8.24 -6.54 5.53
CA ARG A 27 -8.70 -7.15 4.28
C ARG A 27 -8.89 -6.14 3.15
N VAL A 28 -9.36 -4.93 3.46
CA VAL A 28 -9.46 -3.84 2.48
C VAL A 28 -8.08 -3.44 1.98
N ARG A 29 -7.11 -3.23 2.88
CA ARG A 29 -5.73 -2.92 2.51
C ARG A 29 -5.11 -4.01 1.64
N ASP A 30 -5.23 -5.27 2.06
CA ASP A 30 -4.68 -6.41 1.33
C ASP A 30 -5.31 -6.54 -0.07
N ARG A 31 -6.59 -6.18 -0.21
CA ARG A 31 -7.25 -6.09 -1.52
C ARG A 31 -6.68 -4.95 -2.38
N ILE A 32 -6.49 -3.76 -1.81
CA ILE A 32 -5.85 -2.63 -2.51
C ILE A 32 -4.44 -3.01 -2.98
N ASP A 33 -3.66 -3.68 -2.13
CA ASP A 33 -2.31 -4.14 -2.45
C ASP A 33 -2.28 -5.15 -3.59
N ARG A 34 -3.24 -6.09 -3.63
CA ARG A 34 -3.33 -7.09 -4.69
C ARG A 34 -3.84 -6.49 -6.02
N GLU A 35 -4.74 -5.52 -5.94
CA GLU A 35 -5.47 -4.97 -7.08
C GLU A 35 -4.98 -3.55 -7.46
N TYR A 36 -3.77 -3.15 -7.04
CA TYR A 36 -3.30 -1.77 -7.16
C TYR A 36 -3.36 -1.19 -8.58
N ALA A 37 -3.20 -2.01 -9.62
CA ALA A 37 -3.24 -1.58 -11.01
C ALA A 37 -4.67 -1.31 -11.53
N ARG A 38 -5.71 -1.74 -10.80
CA ARG A 38 -7.10 -1.54 -11.20
C ARG A 38 -7.62 -0.19 -10.71
N PRO A 39 -8.62 0.42 -11.40
CA PRO A 39 -9.32 1.59 -10.89
C PRO A 39 -9.87 1.35 -9.47
N LEU A 40 -9.76 2.35 -8.61
CA LEU A 40 -10.26 2.25 -7.25
C LEU A 40 -11.78 2.38 -7.21
N ASP A 41 -12.45 1.35 -6.70
CA ASP A 41 -13.87 1.39 -6.37
C ASP A 41 -14.03 1.33 -4.84
N VAL A 42 -14.11 2.51 -4.22
CA VAL A 42 -14.25 2.64 -2.76
C VAL A 42 -15.58 2.04 -2.28
N GLU A 43 -16.64 2.12 -3.08
CA GLU A 43 -17.93 1.53 -2.74
C GLU A 43 -17.85 0.00 -2.74
N ALA A 44 -17.17 -0.61 -3.72
CA ALA A 44 -16.93 -2.05 -3.72
C ALA A 44 -16.03 -2.53 -2.57
N LEU A 45 -15.04 -1.71 -2.15
CA LEU A 45 -14.24 -2.01 -0.97
C LEU A 45 -15.10 -1.95 0.30
N ALA A 46 -15.95 -0.93 0.42
CA ALA A 46 -16.81 -0.73 1.57
C ALA A 46 -17.86 -1.84 1.70
N ARG A 47 -18.52 -2.23 0.59
CA ARG A 47 -19.41 -3.39 0.54
C ARG A 47 -18.73 -4.67 1.01
N GLY A 48 -17.51 -4.93 0.55
CA GLY A 48 -16.72 -6.09 0.98
C GLY A 48 -16.30 -6.08 2.46
N ALA A 49 -16.33 -4.91 3.11
CA ALA A 49 -16.05 -4.74 4.54
C ALA A 49 -17.33 -4.61 5.40
N HIS A 50 -18.52 -4.66 4.79
CA HIS A 50 -19.80 -4.34 5.43
C HIS A 50 -19.79 -2.96 6.11
N MET A 51 -19.29 -1.96 5.39
CA MET A 51 -19.25 -0.55 5.80
C MET A 51 -19.84 0.33 4.71
N SER A 52 -20.28 1.54 5.07
CA SER A 52 -20.48 2.60 4.08
C SER A 52 -19.14 3.17 3.64
N ALA A 53 -19.04 3.72 2.41
CA ALA A 53 -17.78 4.27 1.90
C ALA A 53 -17.21 5.41 2.77
N GLY A 54 -18.09 6.25 3.32
CA GLY A 54 -17.69 7.29 4.26
C GLY A 54 -17.14 6.73 5.58
N HIS A 55 -17.77 5.68 6.12
CA HIS A 55 -17.28 5.02 7.33
C HIS A 55 -15.92 4.34 7.07
N LEU A 56 -15.81 3.58 5.97
CA LEU A 56 -14.56 2.97 5.55
C LEU A 56 -13.44 4.00 5.44
N SER A 57 -13.68 5.13 4.77
CA SER A 57 -12.64 6.15 4.55
C SER A 57 -12.13 6.76 5.86
N ARG A 58 -13.03 6.99 6.84
CA ARG A 58 -12.67 7.52 8.15
C ARG A 58 -11.88 6.49 8.97
N GLU A 59 -12.36 5.26 9.05
CA GLU A 59 -11.71 4.22 9.85
C GLU A 59 -10.39 3.75 9.22
N PHE A 60 -10.30 3.69 7.89
CA PHE A 60 -9.06 3.41 7.20
C PHE A 60 -8.01 4.48 7.49
N ARG A 61 -8.39 5.77 7.45
CA ARG A 61 -7.49 6.87 7.82
C ARG A 61 -7.08 6.82 9.29
N ARG A 62 -8.00 6.48 10.20
CA ARG A 62 -7.66 6.30 11.62
C ARG A 62 -6.68 5.16 11.85
N ALA A 63 -6.82 4.05 11.11
CA ALA A 63 -5.99 2.87 11.25
C ALA A 63 -4.63 2.96 10.55
N TYR A 64 -4.56 3.63 9.39
CA TYR A 64 -3.36 3.64 8.52
C TYR A 64 -2.78 5.03 8.26
N GLY A 65 -3.37 6.09 8.82
CA GLY A 65 -2.89 7.47 8.70
C GLY A 65 -3.32 8.21 7.43
N GLU A 66 -3.84 7.50 6.42
CA GLU A 66 -4.20 8.09 5.13
C GLU A 66 -5.51 7.52 4.54
N SER A 67 -6.07 8.17 3.52
CA SER A 67 -7.30 7.66 2.87
C SER A 67 -6.99 6.44 1.98
N PRO A 68 -8.00 5.61 1.63
CA PRO A 68 -7.81 4.49 0.70
C PRO A 68 -7.20 4.91 -0.65
N TYR A 69 -7.58 6.09 -1.17
CA TYR A 69 -7.03 6.62 -2.42
C TYR A 69 -5.55 7.03 -2.27
N ALA A 70 -5.19 7.73 -1.19
CA ALA A 70 -3.82 8.12 -0.92
C ALA A 70 -2.92 6.89 -0.77
N TYR A 71 -3.38 5.90 0.00
CA TYR A 71 -2.70 4.61 0.16
C TYR A 71 -2.48 3.94 -1.19
N LEU A 72 -3.51 3.82 -2.03
CA LEU A 72 -3.38 3.26 -3.36
C LEU A 72 -2.33 4.00 -4.20
N MET A 73 -2.30 5.34 -4.16
CA MET A 73 -1.29 6.10 -4.89
C MET A 73 0.11 5.81 -4.37
N THR A 74 0.32 5.74 -3.06
CA THR A 74 1.60 5.35 -2.47
C THR A 74 2.06 3.99 -2.99
N ARG A 75 1.17 2.98 -2.98
CA ARG A 75 1.47 1.64 -3.54
C ARG A 75 1.83 1.67 -5.02
N ARG A 76 1.12 2.47 -5.82
CA ARG A 76 1.43 2.65 -7.25
C ARG A 76 2.77 3.31 -7.49
N ILE A 77 3.10 4.34 -6.71
CA ILE A 77 4.39 5.04 -6.81
C ILE A 77 5.54 4.11 -6.42
N GLU A 78 5.42 3.34 -5.33
CA GLU A 78 6.42 2.34 -4.96
C GLU A 78 6.67 1.34 -6.08
N ARG A 79 5.60 0.86 -6.74
CA ARG A 79 5.73 -0.04 -7.89
C ARG A 79 6.37 0.66 -9.09
N ALA A 80 6.01 1.91 -9.35
CA ALA A 80 6.57 2.71 -10.42
C ALA A 80 8.08 2.93 -10.23
N MET A 81 8.54 3.20 -9.01
CA MET A 81 9.97 3.31 -8.71
C MET A 81 10.72 2.03 -9.09
N ALA A 82 10.16 0.86 -8.78
CA ALA A 82 10.78 -0.42 -9.16
C ALA A 82 10.88 -0.59 -10.69
N LEU A 83 9.83 -0.20 -11.43
CA LEU A 83 9.82 -0.27 -12.90
C LEU A 83 10.80 0.74 -13.53
N LEU A 84 10.87 1.97 -13.00
CA LEU A 84 11.79 3.00 -13.49
C LEU A 84 13.25 2.64 -13.23
N ARG A 85 13.56 2.01 -12.08
CA ARG A 85 14.92 1.51 -11.81
C ARG A 85 15.35 0.40 -12.75
N ARG A 86 14.40 -0.44 -13.18
CA ARG A 86 14.68 -1.51 -14.16
C ARG A 86 15.02 -0.94 -15.55
N GLY A 87 14.47 0.22 -15.91
CA GLY A 87 14.84 0.97 -17.11
C GLY A 87 14.15 0.54 -18.42
N ASP A 88 13.41 -0.57 -18.40
CA ASP A 88 12.80 -1.18 -19.59
C ASP A 88 11.55 -0.46 -20.12
N LEU A 89 10.98 0.47 -19.36
CA LEU A 89 9.77 1.21 -19.71
C LEU A 89 10.03 2.72 -19.64
N SER A 90 9.38 3.48 -20.53
CA SER A 90 9.28 4.94 -20.44
C SER A 90 8.42 5.36 -19.24
N VAL A 91 8.53 6.63 -18.84
CA VAL A 91 7.73 7.19 -17.73
C VAL A 91 6.23 7.05 -18.00
N THR A 92 5.80 7.31 -19.25
CA THR A 92 4.40 7.19 -19.66
C THR A 92 3.90 5.76 -19.59
N GLU A 93 4.69 4.79 -20.07
CA GLU A 93 4.33 3.37 -19.97
C GLU A 93 4.26 2.92 -18.50
N VAL A 94 5.19 3.37 -17.66
CA VAL A 94 5.14 3.07 -16.22
C VAL A 94 3.87 3.62 -15.58
N CYS A 95 3.49 4.87 -15.89
CA CYS A 95 2.27 5.50 -15.38
C CYS A 95 1.02 4.62 -15.61
N PHE A 96 0.83 4.16 -16.85
CA PHE A 96 -0.31 3.32 -17.19
C PHE A 96 -0.16 1.88 -16.67
N ALA A 97 1.06 1.32 -16.65
CA ALA A 97 1.32 -0.01 -16.11
C ALA A 97 1.01 -0.13 -14.61
N VAL A 98 1.15 0.96 -13.83
CA VAL A 98 0.75 0.97 -12.41
C VAL A 98 -0.73 1.34 -12.21
N GLY A 99 -1.48 1.59 -13.28
CA GLY A 99 -2.92 1.84 -13.23
C GLY A 99 -3.33 3.31 -13.07
N CYS A 100 -2.40 4.27 -13.20
CA CYS A 100 -2.73 5.69 -13.21
C CYS A 100 -3.38 6.08 -14.54
N SER A 101 -4.43 6.91 -14.48
CA SER A 101 -5.18 7.37 -15.66
C SER A 101 -4.63 8.66 -16.27
N SER A 102 -3.77 9.38 -15.54
CA SER A 102 -3.20 10.67 -15.96
C SER A 102 -1.73 10.77 -15.60
N LEU A 103 -0.91 11.12 -16.60
CA LEU A 103 0.51 11.36 -16.43
C LEU A 103 0.79 12.56 -15.51
N GLY A 104 -0.07 13.59 -15.54
CA GLY A 104 0.05 14.76 -14.68
C GLY A 104 -0.13 14.41 -13.21
N THR A 105 -1.22 13.73 -12.86
CA THR A 105 -1.49 13.27 -11.49
C THR A 105 -0.40 12.34 -11.00
N PHE A 106 0.04 11.41 -11.85
CA PHE A 106 1.15 10.51 -11.54
C PHE A 106 2.44 11.28 -11.25
N SER A 107 2.83 12.21 -12.12
CA SER A 107 4.11 12.94 -11.97
C SER A 107 4.13 13.82 -10.72
N SER A 108 3.01 14.50 -10.42
CA SER A 108 2.91 15.30 -9.19
C SER A 108 3.01 14.43 -7.94
N ARG A 109 2.24 13.34 -7.86
CA ARG A 109 2.28 12.42 -6.72
C ARG A 109 3.61 11.71 -6.58
N PHE A 110 4.23 11.32 -7.69
CA PHE A 110 5.57 10.73 -7.69
C PHE A 110 6.57 11.71 -7.08
N THR A 111 6.57 12.97 -7.53
CA THR A 111 7.51 13.99 -7.05
C THR A 111 7.28 14.32 -5.57
N GLU A 112 6.02 14.41 -5.14
CA GLU A 112 5.66 14.63 -3.74
C GLU A 112 6.18 13.51 -2.82
N LEU A 113 6.05 12.25 -3.23
CA LEU A 113 6.43 11.10 -2.41
C LEU A 113 7.92 10.73 -2.50
N VAL A 114 8.56 10.96 -3.65
CA VAL A 114 9.94 10.54 -3.94
C VAL A 114 10.94 11.70 -3.83
N GLY A 115 10.45 12.94 -3.90
CA GLY A 115 11.27 14.16 -3.84
C GLY A 115 11.89 14.61 -5.16
N VAL A 116 11.83 13.78 -6.22
CA VAL A 116 12.31 14.11 -7.56
C VAL A 116 11.34 13.64 -8.65
N PRO A 117 11.29 14.30 -9.83
CA PRO A 117 10.44 13.88 -10.93
C PRO A 117 10.79 12.47 -11.46
N PRO A 118 9.81 11.71 -11.99
CA PRO A 118 10.03 10.33 -12.44
C PRO A 118 11.06 10.19 -13.56
N SER A 119 11.19 11.18 -14.44
CA SER A 119 12.20 11.22 -15.50
C SER A 119 13.62 11.36 -14.94
N VAL A 120 13.79 12.21 -13.91
CA VAL A 120 15.05 12.39 -13.18
C VAL A 120 15.41 11.11 -12.44
N TYR A 121 14.45 10.53 -11.72
CA TYR A 121 14.62 9.28 -10.99
C TYR A 121 15.09 8.13 -11.90
N ARG A 122 14.45 7.96 -13.08
CA ARG A 122 14.86 6.96 -14.07
C ARG A 122 16.29 7.18 -14.57
N ARG A 123 16.66 8.43 -14.89
CA ARG A 123 18.01 8.76 -15.36
C ARG A 123 19.06 8.46 -14.30
N GLN A 124 18.81 8.84 -13.04
CA GLN A 124 19.71 8.55 -11.92
C GLN A 124 19.89 7.04 -11.72
N ALA A 125 18.82 6.26 -11.81
CA ALA A 125 18.91 4.80 -11.71
C ALA A 125 19.75 4.19 -12.86
N ALA A 126 19.62 4.71 -14.08
CA ALA A 126 20.42 4.27 -15.22
C ALA A 126 21.92 4.55 -15.00
N HIS A 127 22.28 5.69 -14.39
CA HIS A 127 23.67 6.02 -14.05
C HIS A 127 24.27 5.06 -13.00
N VAL A 128 23.49 4.60 -12.02
CA VAL A 128 23.94 3.57 -11.05
C VAL A 128 24.34 2.28 -11.78
N THR A 129 23.67 1.97 -12.89
CA THR A 129 23.96 0.79 -13.71
C THR A 129 24.89 1.04 -14.89
N ALA A 130 25.36 2.28 -15.08
CA ALA A 130 26.20 2.62 -16.22
C ALA A 130 27.54 1.89 -16.15
N GLY A 131 27.90 1.18 -17.22
CA GLY A 131 29.11 0.35 -17.30
C GLY A 131 28.93 -1.10 -16.85
N MET A 132 27.77 -1.47 -16.29
CA MET A 132 27.47 -2.88 -16.01
C MET A 132 26.88 -3.59 -17.23
N PRO A 133 27.35 -4.81 -17.57
CA PRO A 133 26.64 -5.68 -18.50
C PRO A 133 25.19 -5.91 -18.06
N SER A 134 24.26 -6.03 -19.01
CA SER A 134 22.81 -6.12 -18.72
C SER A 134 22.44 -7.28 -17.79
N CYS A 135 23.17 -8.39 -17.82
CA CYS A 135 23.00 -9.51 -16.90
C CYS A 135 23.36 -9.12 -15.44
N VAL A 136 24.47 -8.40 -15.26
CA VAL A 136 24.95 -7.93 -13.95
C VAL A 136 24.01 -6.85 -13.41
N ALA A 137 23.64 -5.87 -14.24
CA ALA A 137 22.67 -4.84 -13.87
C ALA A 137 21.34 -5.46 -13.40
N ARG A 138 20.81 -6.46 -14.10
CA ARG A 138 19.59 -7.19 -13.68
C ARG A 138 19.78 -7.97 -12.38
N GLN A 139 20.96 -8.52 -12.12
CA GLN A 139 21.24 -9.28 -10.90
C GLN A 139 21.35 -8.37 -9.67
N VAL A 140 22.04 -7.23 -9.78
CA VAL A 140 22.27 -6.31 -8.66
C VAL A 140 21.08 -5.39 -8.37
N THR A 141 20.28 -5.07 -9.38
CA THR A 141 19.03 -4.29 -9.20
C THR A 141 17.82 -5.17 -8.91
N ARG A 142 17.98 -6.50 -8.90
CA ARG A 142 16.91 -7.44 -8.59
C ARG A 142 16.36 -7.10 -7.20
N PRO A 143 15.06 -6.76 -7.06
CA PRO A 143 14.49 -6.51 -5.76
C PRO A 143 14.68 -7.74 -4.88
N ILE A 144 15.35 -7.58 -3.75
CA ILE A 144 15.39 -8.61 -2.71
C ILE A 144 13.92 -8.86 -2.37
N ARG A 145 13.43 -10.08 -2.65
CA ARG A 145 12.14 -10.53 -2.13
C ARG A 145 12.28 -10.47 -0.62
N ASN A 146 11.80 -9.38 -0.01
CA ASN A 146 11.66 -9.32 1.42
C ASN A 146 10.76 -10.50 1.76
N ARG A 147 11.32 -11.49 2.46
CA ARG A 147 10.67 -12.77 2.78
C ARG A 147 9.24 -12.47 3.19
N GLU A 148 8.28 -12.93 2.39
CA GLU A 148 6.92 -13.11 2.85
C GLU A 148 7.02 -13.84 4.20
N ALA A 149 6.34 -13.30 5.21
CA ALA A 149 6.41 -13.80 6.59
C ALA A 149 6.39 -15.34 6.61
N PRO A 150 7.21 -16.01 7.43
CA PRO A 150 7.20 -17.47 7.49
C PRO A 150 5.75 -17.91 7.71
N ALA A 151 5.25 -18.75 6.80
CA ALA A 151 3.97 -19.41 6.98
C ALA A 151 4.01 -20.05 8.37
N ARG A 152 3.03 -19.69 9.23
CA ARG A 152 2.87 -20.33 10.53
C ARG A 152 2.78 -21.83 10.26
N GLU A 153 3.76 -22.58 10.73
CA GLU A 153 3.72 -24.04 10.72
C GLU A 153 2.44 -24.50 11.43
N PRO A 154 1.70 -25.47 10.89
CA PRO A 154 0.61 -26.09 11.64
C PRO A 154 1.23 -26.86 12.82
N HIS A 155 0.93 -26.42 14.04
CA HIS A 155 1.12 -27.25 15.22
C HIS A 155 0.25 -28.50 15.07
N LEU A 156 0.89 -29.62 14.78
CA LEU A 156 0.33 -30.95 15.01
C LEU A 156 0.82 -31.39 16.41
N ALA A 157 -0.09 -31.41 17.37
CA ALA A 157 -0.03 -32.20 18.60
C ALA A 157 -1.46 -32.46 19.08
#